data_AF-A0A923ZZI0-F1
#
_entry.id   AF-A0A923ZZI0-F1
#
_cell.length_a   1.000
_cell.length_b   1.000
_cell.length_c   1.000
_cell.angle_alpha   90.00
_cell.angle_beta   90.00
_cell.angle_gamma   90.00
#
_symmetry.space_group_name_H-M   'P 1'
#
loop_
_entity.id
_entity.type
_entity.pdbx_description
1 polymer ?
#
loop_
_entity_poly.entity_id
_entity_poly.type
_entity_poly.pdbx_seq_one_letter_code
_entity_poly.pdbx_strand_id
1 'polypeptide(L)'
;MPIRWGDMDAMGHVNNTIYFRYFEQARIDWFMEIGAPADPVHAFGPVIINAHCAFLRQLRYPGDIEVSTYVGAIGRSSFETIQEISRVDQPDVVAASGGAKVVWIDYRLEKSVVLPDRLRMLLEGADDLGSVCR
;
A
#
# COMPACT_ATOMS: atom_id res chain seq x y z
N MET A 1 8.41 -9.67 4.06
CA MET A 1 9.51 -8.79 3.59
C MET A 1 10.57 -8.65 4.69
N PRO A 2 11.87 -8.81 4.39
CA PRO A 2 12.94 -8.63 5.37
C PRO A 2 13.19 -7.15 5.68
N ILE A 3 13.35 -6.81 6.96
CA ILE A 3 13.92 -5.52 7.38
C ILE A 3 15.41 -5.55 7.03
N ARG A 4 15.91 -4.52 6.36
CA ARG A 4 17.34 -4.39 6.05
C ARG A 4 18.05 -3.65 7.17
N TRP A 5 19.32 -3.96 7.41
CA TRP A 5 20.12 -3.22 8.40
C TRP A 5 20.13 -1.71 8.10
N GLY A 6 20.22 -1.35 6.81
CA GLY A 6 20.22 0.06 6.35
C GLY A 6 18.85 0.75 6.41
N ASP A 7 17.78 0.06 6.76
CA ASP A 7 16.47 0.67 7.00
C ASP A 7 16.40 1.37 8.36
N MET A 8 17.34 1.03 9.27
CA MET A 8 17.45 1.68 10.58
C MET A 8 18.23 2.98 10.49
N ASP A 9 17.82 3.96 11.30
CA ASP A 9 18.58 5.19 11.49
C ASP A 9 19.44 5.15 12.77
N ALA A 10 20.10 6.26 13.07
CA ALA A 10 20.99 6.40 14.22
C ALA A 10 20.30 6.15 15.58
N MET A 11 18.96 6.20 15.64
CA MET A 11 18.20 5.92 16.88
C MET A 11 17.95 4.42 17.09
N GLY A 12 18.46 3.57 16.19
CA GLY A 12 18.49 2.11 16.35
C GLY A 12 17.17 1.42 16.01
N HIS A 13 16.26 2.10 15.33
CA HIS A 13 15.01 1.53 14.82
C HIS A 13 14.84 1.92 13.35
N VAL A 14 13.92 1.24 12.66
CA VAL A 14 13.57 1.57 11.27
C VAL A 14 13.17 3.04 11.20
N ASN A 15 13.74 3.76 10.24
CA ASN A 15 13.45 5.18 10.02
C ASN A 15 11.99 5.35 9.56
N ASN A 16 11.33 6.43 10.01
CA ASN A 16 9.91 6.65 9.73
C ASN A 16 9.56 6.70 8.23
N THR A 17 10.49 7.15 7.38
CA THR A 17 10.26 7.24 5.92
C THR A 17 10.23 5.87 5.25
N ILE A 18 10.89 4.87 5.86
CA ILE A 18 10.98 3.52 5.29
C ILE A 18 9.65 2.77 5.36
N TYR A 19 8.80 3.07 6.34
CA TYR A 19 7.45 2.47 6.42
C TYR A 19 6.64 2.78 5.14
N PHE A 20 6.77 3.97 4.57
CA PHE A 20 6.13 4.32 3.30
C PHE A 20 6.69 3.53 2.12
N ARG A 21 7.96 3.14 2.15
CA ARG A 21 8.55 2.23 1.15
C ARG A 21 8.02 0.82 1.29
N TYR A 22 7.80 0.34 2.52
CA TYR A 22 7.16 -0.95 2.75
C TYR A 22 5.71 -0.96 2.23
N PHE A 23 4.96 0.10 2.51
CA PHE A 23 3.60 0.30 1.99
C PHE A 23 3.55 0.39 0.47
N GLU A 24 4.49 1.12 -0.14
CA GLU A 24 4.62 1.23 -1.60
C GLU A 24 4.87 -0.14 -2.25
N GLN A 25 5.84 -0.91 -1.73
CA GLN A 25 6.15 -2.25 -2.22
C GLN A 25 4.92 -3.17 -2.14
N ALA A 26 4.30 -3.27 -0.97
CA ALA A 26 3.13 -4.12 -0.76
C ALA A 26 1.96 -3.75 -1.67
N ARG A 27 1.78 -2.44 -1.96
CA ARG A 27 0.73 -1.97 -2.87
C ARG A 27 1.01 -2.35 -4.32
N ILE A 28 2.26 -2.25 -4.77
CA ILE A 28 2.65 -2.70 -6.10
C ILE A 28 2.43 -4.20 -6.23
N ASP A 29 2.84 -4.99 -5.24
CA ASP A 29 2.64 -6.44 -5.23
C ASP A 29 1.14 -6.79 -5.28
N TRP A 30 0.32 -6.09 -4.49
CA TRP A 30 -1.13 -6.24 -4.52
C TRP A 30 -1.75 -5.88 -5.89
N PHE A 31 -1.33 -4.78 -6.53
CA PHE A 31 -1.80 -4.43 -7.89
C PHE A 31 -1.48 -5.52 -8.92
N MET A 32 -0.30 -6.14 -8.80
CA MET A 32 0.11 -7.25 -9.66
C MET A 32 -0.80 -8.46 -9.42
N GLU A 33 -1.09 -8.79 -8.16
CA GLU A 33 -1.91 -9.96 -7.79
C GLU A 33 -3.37 -9.83 -8.26
N ILE A 34 -4.00 -8.67 -8.07
CA ILE A 34 -5.38 -8.45 -8.55
C ILE A 34 -5.47 -8.30 -10.07
N GLY A 35 -4.33 -8.36 -10.78
CA GLY A 35 -4.27 -8.26 -12.24
C GLY A 35 -4.59 -6.86 -12.75
N ALA A 36 -4.29 -5.83 -11.96
CA ALA A 36 -4.40 -4.41 -12.30
C ALA A 36 -3.05 -3.68 -12.11
N PRO A 37 -1.96 -4.16 -12.74
CA PRO A 37 -0.68 -3.48 -12.66
C PRO A 37 -0.78 -2.06 -13.23
N ALA A 38 0.09 -1.16 -12.77
CA ALA A 38 0.24 0.13 -13.42
C ALA A 38 0.60 -0.09 -14.90
N ASP A 39 -0.06 0.64 -15.80
CA ASP A 39 0.15 0.52 -17.23
C ASP A 39 0.78 1.82 -17.78
N PRO A 40 2.11 1.98 -17.65
CA PRO A 40 2.79 3.15 -18.17
C PRO A 40 2.73 3.25 -19.70
N VAL A 41 2.41 2.15 -20.40
CA VAL A 41 2.32 2.10 -21.87
C VAL A 41 1.02 2.75 -22.36
N HIS A 42 -0.09 2.47 -21.69
CA HIS A 42 -1.40 3.03 -22.06
C HIS A 42 -1.69 4.40 -21.43
N ALA A 43 -0.71 4.96 -20.71
CA ALA A 43 -0.74 6.29 -20.12
C ALA A 43 -1.85 6.53 -19.07
N PHE A 44 -2.49 5.48 -18.55
CA PHE A 44 -3.40 5.60 -17.41
C PHE A 44 -2.85 4.81 -16.23
N GLY A 45 -2.97 5.36 -15.02
CA GLY A 45 -2.49 4.63 -13.87
C GLY A 45 -2.68 5.32 -12.54
N PRO A 46 -2.26 4.64 -11.46
CA PRO A 46 -2.39 5.13 -10.12
C PRO A 46 -1.40 6.26 -9.82
N VAL A 47 -1.85 7.29 -9.12
CA VAL A 47 -1.01 8.30 -8.46
C VAL A 47 -1.44 8.46 -7.01
N ILE A 48 -0.47 8.47 -6.11
CA ILE A 48 -0.70 8.73 -4.68
C ILE A 48 -0.81 10.23 -4.45
N ILE A 49 -1.96 10.70 -3.97
CA ILE A 49 -2.18 12.13 -3.67
C ILE A 49 -2.14 12.44 -2.17
N ASN A 50 -2.19 11.42 -1.34
CA ASN A 50 -2.05 11.50 0.10
C ASN A 50 -1.52 10.17 0.62
N ALA A 51 -0.58 10.21 1.56
CA ALA A 51 -0.12 9.04 2.31
C ALA A 51 -0.02 9.40 3.79
N HIS A 52 -0.31 8.44 4.67
CA HIS A 52 -0.24 8.61 6.11
C HIS A 52 0.25 7.33 6.79
N CYS A 53 0.82 7.48 7.99
CA CYS A 53 1.30 6.37 8.80
C CYS A 53 1.28 6.75 10.28
N ALA A 54 0.67 5.91 11.10
CA ALA A 54 0.79 5.89 12.54
C ALA A 54 1.84 4.85 12.95
N PHE A 55 2.87 5.28 13.67
CA PHE A 55 3.96 4.43 14.15
C PHE A 55 3.65 3.95 15.58
N LEU A 56 3.10 2.75 15.71
CA LEU A 56 2.58 2.23 16.98
C LEU A 56 3.67 1.52 17.81
N ARG A 57 4.61 0.84 17.14
CA ARG A 57 5.76 0.13 17.72
C ARG A 57 6.98 0.27 16.83
N GLN A 58 8.16 0.27 17.44
CA GLN A 58 9.42 0.34 16.70
C GLN A 58 9.77 -1.02 16.08
N LEU A 59 10.04 -1.03 14.78
CA LEU A 59 10.68 -2.15 14.10
C LEU A 59 12.21 -2.05 14.19
N ARG A 60 12.89 -3.20 14.28
CA ARG A 60 14.35 -3.32 14.37
C ARG A 60 14.85 -4.50 13.55
N TYR A 61 16.02 -4.35 12.95
CA TYR A 61 16.78 -5.46 12.37
C TYR A 61 17.42 -6.29 13.50
N PRO A 62 17.55 -7.62 13.34
CA PRO A 62 17.00 -8.44 12.26
C PRO A 62 15.50 -8.75 12.44
N GLY A 63 14.84 -9.08 11.34
CA GLY A 63 13.45 -9.55 11.35
C GLY A 63 12.76 -9.40 10.01
N ASP A 64 11.65 -10.11 9.88
CA ASP A 64 10.73 -10.02 8.76
C ASP A 64 9.42 -9.36 9.19
N ILE A 65 8.83 -8.62 8.27
CA ILE A 65 7.51 -8.01 8.41
C ILE A 65 6.55 -8.53 7.37
N GLU A 66 5.27 -8.51 7.73
CA GLU A 66 4.14 -8.75 6.85
C GLU A 66 3.37 -7.44 6.71
N VAL A 67 2.94 -7.11 5.49
CA VAL A 67 2.19 -5.87 5.22
C VAL A 67 0.83 -6.28 4.67
N SER A 68 -0.17 -6.23 5.54
CA SER A 68 -1.56 -6.48 5.17
C SER A 68 -2.12 -5.27 4.43
N THR A 69 -2.65 -5.45 3.22
CA THR A 69 -3.26 -4.37 2.42
C THR A 69 -4.75 -4.60 2.23
N TYR A 70 -5.55 -3.56 2.47
CA TYR A 70 -7.00 -3.55 2.38
C TYR A 70 -7.48 -2.41 1.47
N VAL A 71 -8.65 -2.59 0.86
CA VAL A 71 -9.34 -1.54 0.12
C VAL A 71 -10.17 -0.70 1.10
N GLY A 72 -10.06 0.63 0.99
CA GLY A 72 -10.88 1.59 1.72
C GLY A 72 -11.94 2.21 0.81
N ALA A 73 -12.34 3.44 1.12
CA ALA A 73 -13.41 4.11 0.37
C ALA A 73 -13.14 4.20 -1.14
N ILE A 74 -14.09 3.77 -1.96
CA ILE A 74 -14.03 3.83 -3.43
C ILE A 74 -14.85 5.03 -3.93
N GLY A 75 -14.20 5.93 -4.66
CA GLY A 75 -14.81 7.09 -5.31
C GLY A 75 -14.96 6.91 -6.81
N ARG A 76 -15.23 8.00 -7.54
CA ARG A 76 -15.37 7.96 -9.02
C ARG A 76 -14.04 7.67 -9.73
N SER A 77 -13.00 8.39 -9.35
CA SER A 77 -11.65 8.39 -9.95
C SER A 77 -10.56 8.01 -8.96
N SER A 78 -10.93 7.59 -7.76
CA SER A 78 -9.99 7.34 -6.67
C SER A 78 -10.47 6.21 -5.79
N PHE A 79 -9.55 5.63 -5.03
CA PHE A 79 -9.85 4.73 -3.93
C PHE A 79 -8.79 4.88 -2.84
N GLU A 80 -9.07 4.37 -1.66
CA GLU A 80 -8.11 4.33 -0.56
C GLU A 80 -7.54 2.93 -0.41
N THR A 81 -6.27 2.86 0.00
CA THR A 81 -5.66 1.64 0.52
C THR A 81 -5.40 1.85 2.00
N ILE A 82 -5.75 0.89 2.82
CA ILE A 82 -5.39 0.82 4.24
C ILE A 82 -4.33 -0.28 4.36
N GLN A 83 -3.26 -0.04 5.10
CA GLN A 83 -2.15 -0.98 5.23
C GLN A 83 -1.68 -1.09 6.67
N GLU A 84 -1.43 -2.30 7.12
CA GLU A 84 -0.94 -2.60 8.46
C GLU A 84 0.35 -3.41 8.39
N ILE A 85 1.31 -3.07 9.23
CA ILE A 85 2.59 -3.79 9.33
C ILE A 85 2.66 -4.50 10.66
N SER A 86 2.90 -5.81 10.62
CA SER A 86 3.24 -6.64 11.78
C SER A 86 4.58 -7.31 11.55
N ARG A 87 5.27 -7.71 12.63
CA ARG A 87 6.40 -8.63 12.48
C ARG A 87 5.87 -10.03 12.24
N VAL A 88 6.57 -10.81 11.41
CA VAL A 88 6.21 -12.21 11.16
C VAL A 88 6.29 -13.05 12.46
N ASP A 89 7.20 -12.69 13.38
CA ASP A 89 7.32 -13.34 14.69
C ASP A 89 6.28 -12.87 15.72
N GLN A 90 5.50 -11.82 15.41
CA GLN A 90 4.46 -11.24 16.28
C GLN A 90 3.27 -10.74 15.42
N PRO A 91 2.56 -11.64 14.71
CA PRO A 91 1.56 -11.27 13.72
C PRO A 91 0.37 -10.49 14.31
N ASP A 92 0.03 -10.76 15.57
CA ASP A 92 -1.09 -10.11 16.28
C ASP A 92 -0.74 -8.71 16.82
N VAL A 93 0.49 -8.23 16.61
CA VAL A 93 0.96 -6.93 17.11
C VAL A 93 1.23 -5.99 15.94
N VAL A 94 0.26 -5.12 15.65
CA VAL A 94 0.42 -4.07 14.63
C VAL A 94 1.48 -3.07 15.08
N ALA A 95 2.58 -3.01 14.32
CA ALA A 95 3.67 -2.08 14.54
C ALA A 95 3.43 -0.72 13.87
N ALA A 96 2.74 -0.71 12.73
CA ALA A 96 2.31 0.52 12.07
C ALA A 96 0.99 0.30 11.32
N SER A 97 0.17 1.35 11.26
CA SER A 97 -1.04 1.39 10.45
C SER A 97 -1.01 2.66 9.61
N GLY A 98 -1.27 2.53 8.33
CA GLY A 98 -1.16 3.63 7.39
C GLY A 98 -2.02 3.39 6.17
N GLY A 99 -1.81 4.22 5.16
CA GLY A 99 -2.60 4.14 3.97
C GLY A 99 -2.28 5.25 3.00
N ALA A 100 -2.99 5.24 1.88
CA ALA A 100 -2.89 6.30 0.91
C ALA A 100 -4.15 6.39 0.05
N LYS A 101 -4.40 7.59 -0.47
CA LYS A 101 -5.42 7.83 -1.47
C LYS A 101 -4.79 7.74 -2.85
N VAL A 102 -5.30 6.80 -3.64
CA VAL A 102 -4.88 6.54 -5.02
C VAL A 102 -5.89 7.18 -5.95
N VAL A 103 -5.41 7.96 -6.91
CA VAL A 103 -6.24 8.52 -8.00
C VAL A 103 -5.79 7.89 -9.30
N TRP A 104 -6.75 7.52 -10.14
CA TRP A 104 -6.48 7.06 -11.50
C TRP A 104 -6.36 8.27 -12.43
N ILE A 105 -5.21 8.42 -13.08
CA ILE A 105 -4.84 9.61 -13.85
C ILE A 105 -4.58 9.19 -15.31
N ASP A 106 -4.92 10.05 -16.26
CA ASP A 106 -4.30 10.10 -17.58
C ASP A 106 -2.97 10.86 -17.48
N TYR A 107 -1.85 10.16 -17.57
CA TYR A 107 -0.50 10.73 -17.46
C TYR A 107 -0.17 11.73 -18.57
N ARG A 108 -0.83 11.66 -19.74
CA ARG A 108 -0.59 12.63 -20.83
C ARG A 108 -1.28 13.95 -20.54
N LEU A 109 -2.47 13.89 -19.95
CA LEU A 109 -3.28 15.07 -19.65
C LEU A 109 -3.10 15.58 -18.23
N GLU A 110 -2.42 14.83 -17.36
CA GLU A 110 -2.27 15.08 -15.92
C GLU A 110 -3.63 15.31 -15.23
N LYS A 111 -4.64 14.55 -15.66
CA LYS A 111 -6.02 14.69 -15.17
C LYS A 111 -6.56 13.37 -14.66
N SER A 112 -7.32 13.44 -13.56
CA SER A 112 -8.02 12.27 -13.03
C SER A 112 -9.07 11.77 -14.03
N VAL A 113 -9.15 10.46 -14.21
CA VAL A 113 -10.15 9.78 -15.03
C VAL A 113 -10.98 8.83 -14.18
N VAL A 114 -12.13 8.40 -14.69
CA VAL A 114 -12.96 7.40 -14.01
C VAL A 114 -12.15 6.11 -13.85
N LEU A 115 -12.30 5.43 -12.70
CA LEU A 115 -11.69 4.12 -12.50
C LEU A 115 -12.17 3.17 -13.62
N PRO A 116 -11.28 2.42 -14.29
CA PRO A 116 -11.69 1.41 -15.25
C PRO A 116 -12.66 0.41 -14.62
N ASP A 117 -13.71 0.02 -15.34
CA ASP A 117 -14.77 -0.86 -14.79
C ASP A 117 -14.20 -2.16 -14.20
N ARG A 118 -13.22 -2.76 -14.88
CA ARG A 118 -12.52 -3.96 -14.38
C ARG A 118 -11.83 -3.71 -13.04
N LEU A 119 -11.15 -2.57 -12.88
CA LEU A 119 -10.50 -2.22 -11.62
C LEU A 119 -11.55 -1.97 -10.53
N ARG A 120 -12.62 -1.22 -10.83
CA ARG A 120 -13.71 -0.99 -9.89
C ARG A 120 -14.30 -2.31 -9.39
N MET A 121 -14.60 -3.24 -10.29
CA MET A 121 -15.12 -4.56 -9.92
C MET A 121 -14.18 -5.34 -9.01
N LEU A 122 -12.86 -5.28 -9.26
CA LEU A 122 -11.85 -5.93 -8.40
C LEU A 122 -11.80 -5.29 -7.01
N LEU A 123 -11.89 -3.96 -6.93
CA LEU A 123 -11.90 -3.21 -5.68
C LEU A 123 -13.17 -3.48 -4.86
N GLU A 124 -14.33 -3.55 -5.51
CA GLU A 124 -15.61 -3.82 -4.84
C GLU A 124 -15.71 -5.29 -4.39
N GLY A 125 -15.13 -6.22 -5.14
CA GLY A 125 -15.06 -7.64 -4.75
C GLY A 125 -14.08 -7.95 -3.62
N ALA A 126 -13.17 -7.03 -3.31
CA ALA A 126 -12.23 -7.13 -2.19
C ALA A 126 -12.90 -6.94 -0.82
N ASP A 127 -13.99 -6.16 -0.75
CA ASP A 127 -14.74 -5.88 0.49
C ASP A 127 -15.43 -7.14 1.06
N ASP A 128 -15.93 -8.03 0.20
CA ASP A 128 -16.64 -9.26 0.62
C ASP A 128 -15.72 -10.35 1.19
N LEU A 129 -14.40 -10.24 0.96
CA LEU A 129 -13.40 -11.21 1.41
C LEU A 129 -12.50 -10.67 2.53
N GLY A 130 -12.68 -9.40 2.94
CA GLY A 130 -11.73 -8.72 3.81
C GLY A 130 -10.31 -8.86 3.26
N SER A 131 -10.15 -8.69 1.94
CA SER A 131 -9.02 -9.25 1.18
C SER A 131 -7.68 -8.76 1.72
N VAL A 132 -7.09 -9.54 2.62
CA VAL A 132 -5.75 -9.33 3.12
C VAL A 132 -4.81 -9.95 2.10
N CYS A 133 -4.22 -9.12 1.24
CA CYS A 133 -2.97 -9.52 0.62
C CYS A 133 -1.91 -9.47 1.71
N ARG A 134 -1.30 -10.62 2.01
CA ARG A 134 -0.26 -10.81 3.04
C ARG A 134 1.12 -10.93 2.39
#